data_AF-A0A3D9AWU6-F1
#
_entry.id   AF-A0A3D9AWU6-F1
#
_cell.length_a   1.000
_cell.length_b   1.000
_cell.length_c   1.000
_cell.angle_alpha   90.00
_cell.angle_beta   90.00
_cell.angle_gamma   90.00
#
_symmetry.space_group_name_H-M   'P 1'
#
loop_
_entity.id
_entity.type
_entity.pdbx_description
1 polymer ?
#
loop_
_entity_poly.entity_id
_entity_poly.type
_entity_poly.pdbx_seq_one_letter_code
_entity_poly.pdbx_strand_id
1 'polypeptide(L)' 'MKKLNKISRENLKSIKGGITPDCVSWWGSGKPYYTNEATCLQAAAIDPDFEPFCINKCGRWYAF' A
#
# COMPACT_ATOMS: atom_id res chain seq x y z
N MET A 1 -8.46 -2.91 -41.29
CA MET A 1 -7.55 -2.88 -40.13
C MET A 1 -7.70 -1.53 -39.44
N LYS A 2 -8.21 -1.48 -38.20
CA LYS A 2 -8.48 -0.22 -37.46
C LYS A 2 -7.14 0.40 -37.03
N LYS A 3 -6.89 1.65 -37.43
CA LYS A 3 -5.73 2.45 -37.01
C LYS A 3 -5.78 2.63 -35.50
N LEU A 4 -4.80 2.10 -34.77
CA LEU A 4 -4.59 2.44 -33.36
C LEU A 4 -4.14 3.90 -33.31
N ASN A 5 -5.04 4.79 -32.89
CA ASN A 5 -4.68 6.16 -32.56
C ASN A 5 -3.63 6.14 -31.45
N LYS A 6 -2.56 6.92 -31.66
CA LYS A 6 -1.56 7.30 -30.65
C LYS A 6 -2.29 7.73 -29.38
N ILE A 7 -2.34 6.83 -28.40
CA ILE A 7 -2.67 7.19 -27.03
C ILE A 7 -1.60 8.18 -26.59
N SER A 8 -1.97 9.45 -26.40
CA SER A 8 -1.11 10.49 -25.84
C SER A 8 -0.43 9.94 -24.59
N ARG A 9 0.91 10.03 -24.53
CA ARG A 9 1.76 9.65 -23.39
C ARG A 9 1.36 10.33 -22.07
N GLU A 10 0.48 11.31 -22.14
CA GLU A 10 -0.09 12.09 -21.05
C GLU A 10 -1.04 11.26 -20.17
N ASN A 11 -1.69 10.23 -20.73
CA ASN A 11 -2.55 9.30 -19.98
C ASN A 11 -1.82 8.02 -19.51
N LEU A 12 -0.54 7.87 -19.85
CA LEU A 12 0.30 6.72 -19.46
C LEU A 12 0.92 6.86 -18.05
N LYS A 13 0.60 7.92 -17.29
CA LYS A 13 1.16 8.16 -15.95
C LYS A 13 0.30 7.67 -14.78
N SER A 14 -0.74 6.89 -15.01
CA SER A 14 -1.25 5.99 -13.97
C SER A 14 -0.67 4.61 -14.20
N ILE A 15 0.63 4.49 -13.95
CA ILE A 15 1.33 3.20 -13.98
C ILE A 15 0.71 2.33 -12.90
N LYS A 16 -0.03 1.32 -13.38
CA LYS A 16 -0.42 0.11 -12.68
C LYS A 16 0.78 -0.40 -11.87
N GLY A 17 0.77 -0.20 -10.55
CA GLY A 17 1.79 -0.71 -9.63
C GLY A 17 2.88 0.27 -9.17
N GLY A 18 2.78 1.57 -9.47
CA GLY A 18 3.68 2.58 -8.91
C GLY A 18 3.34 2.93 -7.46
N ILE A 19 4.36 3.09 -6.62
CA ILE A 19 4.25 3.62 -5.25
C ILE A 19 3.54 4.98 -5.33
N THR A 20 2.27 5.04 -4.90
CA THR A 20 1.50 6.28 -4.84
C THR A 20 2.08 7.17 -3.74
N PRO A 21 1.85 8.50 -3.79
CA PRO A 21 2.25 9.39 -2.69
C PRO A 21 1.66 8.97 -1.34
N ASP A 22 0.48 8.33 -1.31
CA ASP A 22 -0.08 7.72 -0.09
C ASP A 22 0.85 6.62 0.45
N CYS A 23 1.35 5.73 -0.42
CA CYS A 23 2.33 4.72 -0.01
C CYS A 23 3.58 5.34 0.61
N VAL A 24 4.11 6.43 0.02
CA VAL A 24 5.33 7.10 0.51
C VAL A 24 5.10 7.68 1.90
N SER A 25 3.94 8.34 2.11
CA SER A 25 3.56 8.87 3.43
C SER A 25 3.46 7.75 4.47
N TRP A 26 2.88 6.61 4.11
CA TRP A 26 2.83 5.43 4.99
C TRP A 26 4.21 4.87 5.29
N TRP A 27 5.07 4.74 4.29
CA TRP A 27 6.42 4.20 4.45
C TRP A 27 7.32 5.12 5.29
N GLY A 28 7.08 6.44 5.25
CA GLY A 28 7.77 7.45 6.05
C GLY A 28 7.14 7.72 7.42
N SER A 29 6.03 7.06 7.77
CA SER A 29 5.29 7.32 9.02
C SER A 29 6.01 6.82 10.28
N GLY A 30 7.05 5.99 10.13
CA GLY A 30 7.73 5.33 11.25
C GLY A 30 6.89 4.25 11.95
N LYS A 31 5.68 3.98 11.45
CA LYS A 31 4.80 2.94 11.99
C LYS A 31 5.34 1.55 11.66
N PRO A 32 5.16 0.58 12.57
CA PRO A 32 5.54 -0.80 12.32
C PRO A 32 4.73 -1.37 11.16
N TYR A 33 5.41 -2.13 10.30
CA TYR A 33 4.79 -2.78 9.16
C TYR A 33 5.22 -4.24 9.03
N TYR A 34 4.32 -5.04 8.49
CA TYR A 34 4.46 -6.48 8.34
C TYR A 34 4.26 -6.88 6.88
N THR A 35 4.83 -8.04 6.52
CA THR A 35 4.81 -8.55 5.13
C THR A 35 3.48 -9.21 4.76
N ASN A 36 2.71 -9.65 5.74
CA ASN A 36 1.43 -10.33 5.54
C ASN A 36 0.42 -9.95 6.65
N GLU A 37 -0.87 -10.13 6.35
CA GLU A 37 -1.98 -9.75 7.23
C GLU A 37 -1.97 -10.53 8.55
N ALA A 38 -1.71 -11.84 8.49
CA ALA A 38 -1.73 -12.71 9.66
C ALA A 38 -0.69 -12.28 10.71
N THR A 39 0.53 -11.95 10.29
CA THR A 39 1.57 -11.43 11.19
C THR A 39 1.19 -10.06 11.76
N CYS A 40 0.54 -9.21 10.96
CA CYS A 40 0.05 -7.92 11.46
C CYS A 40 -1.02 -8.09 12.54
N LEU A 41 -2.02 -8.95 12.29
CA LEU A 41 -3.09 -9.23 13.25
C LEU A 41 -2.56 -9.88 14.54
N GLN A 42 -1.56 -10.76 14.42
CA GLN A 42 -0.88 -11.33 15.58
C GLN A 42 -0.16 -10.26 16.40
N ALA A 43 0.57 -9.35 15.76
CA ALA A 43 1.24 -8.27 16.46
C ALA A 43 0.23 -7.33 17.16
N ALA A 44 -0.85 -6.96 16.46
CA ALA A 44 -1.93 -6.17 17.05
C ALA A 44 -2.64 -6.87 18.21
N ALA A 45 -2.66 -8.20 18.23
CA ALA A 45 -3.22 -8.99 19.34
C ALA A 45 -2.27 -9.12 20.55
N ILE A 46 -0.96 -8.88 20.35
CA ILE A 46 0.06 -9.01 21.39
C ILE A 46 0.37 -7.66 22.04
N ASP A 47 0.37 -6.58 21.25
CA ASP A 47 0.62 -5.22 21.70
C ASP A 47 -0.72 -4.53 22.06
N PRO A 48 -0.98 -4.23 23.34
CA PRO A 48 -2.23 -3.59 23.76
C PRO A 48 -2.36 -2.13 23.32
N ASP A 49 -1.27 -1.53 22.84
CA ASP A 49 -1.23 -0.20 22.22
C ASP A 49 -1.75 -0.21 20.77
N PHE A 50 -1.95 -1.39 20.18
CA PHE A 50 -2.54 -1.53 18.86
C PHE A 50 -4.02 -1.93 18.94
N GLU A 51 -4.86 -1.22 18.20
CA GLU A 51 -6.16 -1.70 17.78
C GLU A 51 -6.04 -2.99 16.94
N PRO A 52 -6.99 -3.93 17.07
CA PRO A 52 -6.94 -5.24 16.41
C PRO A 52 -7.33 -5.15 14.92
N PHE A 53 -6.82 -4.16 14.20
CA PHE A 53 -7.03 -4.00 12.77
C PHE A 53 -5.73 -3.70 12.04
N CYS A 54 -5.66 -4.16 10.79
CA CYS A 54 -4.50 -4.00 9.92
C CYS A 54 -4.90 -3.39 8.59
N ILE A 55 -4.08 -2.47 8.08
CA ILE A 55 -4.32 -1.85 6.78
C ILE A 55 -3.19 -2.20 5.83
N ASN A 56 -3.54 -2.74 4.65
CA ASN A 56 -2.58 -2.91 3.57
C ASN A 56 -2.37 -1.59 2.82
N LYS A 57 -1.14 -1.09 2.87
CA LYS A 57 -0.68 0.07 2.12
C LYS A 57 0.47 -0.35 1.22
N CYS A 58 0.11 -0.64 -0.03
CA CYS A 58 1.05 -0.87 -1.13
C CYS A 58 1.96 -2.07 -0.87
N GLY A 59 1.36 -3.17 -0.40
CA GLY A 59 2.06 -4.44 -0.12
C GLY A 59 2.68 -4.54 1.28
N ARG A 60 2.44 -3.55 2.14
CA ARG A 60 2.85 -3.58 3.56
C ARG A 60 1.62 -3.48 4.46
N TRP A 61 1.56 -4.29 5.51
CA TRP A 61 0.47 -4.31 6.48
C TRP A 61 0.85 -3.52 7.72
N TYR A 62 0.09 -2.48 8.05
CA TYR A 62 0.34 -1.64 9.23
C TYR A 62 -0.65 -1.99 10.33
N ALA A 63 -0.13 -2.24 11.54
CA ALA A 63 -0.93 -2.31 12.75
C ALA A 63 -1.11 -0.88 13.30
N PHE A 64 -2.28 -0.62 13.86
CA PHE A 64 -2.66 0.65 14.47
C PHE A 64 -2.97 0.43 15.90
#